data_AF-E8RKJ6-F1
#
_entry.id   AF-E8RKJ6-F1
#
_cell.length_a   1.000
_cell.length_b   1.000
_cell.length_c   1.000
_cell.angle_alpha   90.00
_cell.angle_beta   90.00
_cell.angle_gamma   90.00
#
_symmetry.space_group_name_H-M   'P 1'
#
loop_
_entity.id
_entity.type
_entity.pdbx_description
1 polymer ?
#
loop_
_entity_poly.entity_id
_entity_poly.type
_entity_poly.pdbx_seq_one_letter_code
_entity_poly.pdbx_strand_id
1 'polypeptide(L)'
;MTQIPPVSIYSMTVPVLINAMKNLTHILSKAEAFAETKKIDPSVVIEARLALDMHPLRRQIQSVSDTAKGAVARLTGTEIPSMADTETSFAELKDRLVKTIAYIESVDPALFDGAESRDVVLKLPNREIPFTGYSYVVGFVIPNLFFHVTTAYAILRHYGVELGKTDYLRGGL
;
A
#
# COMPACT_ATOMS: atom_id res chain seq x y z
N MET A 1 30.08 11.39 -7.41
CA MET A 1 29.61 10.35 -6.49
C MET A 1 28.32 10.84 -5.88
N THR A 2 27.18 10.24 -6.25
CA THR A 2 25.88 10.60 -5.66
C THR A 2 25.94 10.22 -4.18
N GLN A 3 25.81 11.20 -3.28
CA GLN A 3 25.74 10.93 -1.84
C GLN A 3 24.57 9.97 -1.59
N ILE A 4 24.86 8.81 -1.00
CA ILE A 4 23.81 7.94 -0.47
C ILE A 4 23.17 8.73 0.68
N PRO A 5 21.86 9.01 0.65
CA PRO A 5 21.22 9.71 1.74
C PRO A 5 21.39 8.90 3.04
N PRO A 6 21.61 9.56 4.20
CA PRO A 6 21.76 8.86 5.46
C PRO A 6 20.50 8.03 5.75
N VAL A 7 20.70 6.86 6.36
CA VAL A 7 19.58 5.99 6.76
C VAL A 7 18.73 6.74 7.77
N SER A 8 17.46 6.96 7.43
CA SER A 8 16.47 7.66 8.25
C SER A 8 15.10 6.98 8.17
N ILE A 9 14.17 7.36 9.04
CA ILE A 9 12.78 6.89 8.95
C ILE A 9 12.19 7.21 7.57
N TYR A 10 12.47 8.40 7.04
CA TYR A 10 12.04 8.77 5.70
C TYR A 10 12.59 7.81 4.64
N SER A 11 13.91 7.61 4.60
CA SER A 11 14.57 6.80 3.56
C SER A 11 14.19 5.32 3.63
N MET A 12 13.86 4.81 4.82
CA MET A 12 13.44 3.42 5.04
C MET A 12 11.94 3.19 4.82
N THR A 13 11.13 4.24 4.74
CA THR A 13 9.67 4.12 4.70
C THR A 13 9.09 4.66 3.40
N VAL A 14 9.29 5.93 3.07
CA VAL A 14 8.60 6.61 1.97
C VAL A 14 8.86 5.95 0.61
N PRO A 15 10.11 5.67 0.20
CA PRO A 15 10.37 4.97 -1.05
C PRO A 15 9.75 3.57 -1.10
N VAL A 16 9.72 2.85 0.02
CA VAL A 16 9.15 1.50 0.11
C VAL A 16 7.64 1.54 -0.14
N LEU A 17 6.94 2.48 0.50
CA LEU A 17 5.49 2.67 0.31
C LEU A 17 5.15 3.03 -1.14
N ILE A 18 5.87 3.99 -1.73
CA ILE A 18 5.65 4.44 -3.11
C ILE A 18 5.90 3.29 -4.10
N ASN A 19 7.01 2.55 -3.93
CA ASN A 19 7.35 1.45 -4.82
C ASN A 19 6.32 0.32 -4.74
N ALA A 20 5.85 -0.03 -3.53
CA ALA A 20 4.79 -1.02 -3.36
C ALA A 20 3.51 -0.65 -4.11
N MET A 21 3.09 0.62 -4.04
CA MET A 21 1.89 1.10 -4.74
C MET A 21 2.09 1.15 -6.27
N LYS A 22 3.27 1.59 -6.75
CA LYS A 22 3.61 1.54 -8.19
C LYS A 22 3.57 0.11 -8.74
N ASN A 23 4.02 -0.87 -7.95
CA ASN A 23 3.98 -2.29 -8.31
C ASN A 23 2.55 -2.79 -8.42
N LEU A 24 1.70 -2.41 -7.45
CA LEU A 24 0.28 -2.77 -7.50
C LEU A 24 -0.45 -2.12 -8.66
N THR A 25 -0.16 -0.87 -9.01
CA THR A 25 -0.74 -0.24 -10.21
C THR A 25 -0.42 -1.06 -11.47
N HIS A 26 0.83 -1.51 -11.62
CA HIS A 26 1.24 -2.39 -12.73
C HIS A 26 0.53 -3.75 -12.69
N ILE A 27 0.46 -4.38 -11.51
CA ILE A 27 -0.23 -5.67 -11.32
C ILE A 27 -1.73 -5.55 -11.65
N LEU A 28 -2.40 -4.46 -11.25
CA LEU A 28 -3.81 -4.21 -11.55
C LEU A 28 -4.04 -4.01 -13.05
N SER A 29 -3.13 -3.33 -13.76
CA SER A 29 -3.20 -3.22 -15.23
C SER A 29 -3.12 -4.59 -15.92
N LYS A 30 -2.30 -5.51 -15.40
CA LYS A 30 -2.25 -6.90 -15.92
C LYS A 30 -3.53 -7.68 -15.60
N ALA A 31 -4.13 -7.46 -14.43
CA ALA A 31 -5.39 -8.08 -14.06
C ALA A 31 -6.56 -7.58 -14.91
N GLU A 32 -6.61 -6.29 -15.21
CA GLU A 32 -7.60 -5.67 -16.09
C GLU A 32 -7.49 -6.24 -17.52
N ALA A 33 -6.29 -6.29 -18.08
CA ALA A 33 -6.05 -6.89 -19.40
C ALA A 33 -6.39 -8.39 -19.44
N PHE A 34 -6.13 -9.12 -18.35
CA PHE A 34 -6.55 -10.52 -18.20
C PHE A 34 -8.08 -10.65 -18.24
N ALA A 35 -8.81 -9.84 -17.48
CA ALA A 35 -10.26 -9.87 -17.43
C ALA A 35 -10.86 -9.60 -18.82
N GLU A 36 -10.36 -8.59 -19.52
CA GLU A 36 -10.76 -8.25 -20.88
C GLU A 36 -10.51 -9.41 -21.86
N THR A 37 -9.27 -9.95 -21.87
CA THR A 37 -8.88 -11.04 -22.78
C THR A 37 -9.70 -12.31 -22.55
N LYS A 38 -10.01 -12.61 -21.29
CA LYS A 38 -10.79 -13.80 -20.90
C LYS A 38 -12.31 -13.54 -20.92
N LYS A 39 -12.75 -12.33 -21.25
CA LYS A 39 -14.16 -11.90 -21.22
C LYS A 39 -14.82 -12.15 -19.86
N ILE A 40 -14.07 -11.91 -18.78
CA ILE A 40 -14.54 -12.00 -17.40
C ILE A 40 -15.02 -10.61 -16.99
N ASP A 41 -16.19 -10.53 -16.34
CA ASP A 41 -16.66 -9.28 -15.73
C ASP A 41 -15.60 -8.78 -14.71
N PRO A 42 -15.10 -7.54 -14.82
CA PRO A 42 -14.09 -7.00 -13.91
C PRO A 42 -14.45 -7.14 -12.43
N SER A 43 -15.73 -7.02 -12.08
CA SER A 43 -16.22 -7.14 -10.70
C SER A 43 -15.90 -8.51 -10.09
N VAL A 44 -15.90 -9.57 -10.90
CA VAL A 44 -15.57 -10.93 -10.47
C VAL A 44 -14.11 -11.03 -10.01
N VAL A 45 -13.19 -10.37 -10.72
CA VAL A 45 -11.76 -10.33 -10.35
C VAL A 45 -11.53 -9.42 -9.14
N ILE A 46 -12.24 -8.30 -9.07
CA ILE A 46 -12.14 -7.30 -7.99
C ILE A 46 -12.65 -7.85 -6.65
N GLU A 47 -13.67 -8.72 -6.68
CA GLU A 47 -14.23 -9.38 -5.50
C GLU A 47 -13.57 -10.75 -5.18
N ALA A 48 -12.57 -11.17 -5.94
CA ALA A 48 -11.86 -12.43 -5.70
C ALA A 48 -11.11 -12.40 -4.35
N ARG A 49 -11.06 -13.55 -3.67
CA ARG A 49 -10.43 -13.75 -2.35
C ARG A 49 -9.77 -15.13 -2.26
N LEU A 50 -8.79 -15.29 -1.38
CA LEU A 50 -8.08 -16.57 -1.18
C LEU A 50 -8.82 -17.54 -0.25
N ALA A 51 -9.58 -17.01 0.71
CA ALA A 51 -10.37 -17.79 1.66
C ALA A 51 -11.69 -17.07 1.92
N LEU A 52 -12.71 -17.81 2.36
CA LEU A 52 -14.07 -17.28 2.52
C LEU A 52 -14.16 -16.12 3.53
N ASP A 53 -13.36 -16.17 4.59
CA ASP A 53 -13.24 -15.18 5.66
C ASP A 53 -12.18 -14.10 5.39
N MET A 54 -11.42 -14.21 4.30
CA MET A 54 -10.46 -13.19 3.90
C MET A 54 -11.12 -12.07 3.09
N HIS A 55 -10.58 -10.87 3.26
CA HIS A 55 -10.95 -9.71 2.45
C HIS A 55 -10.62 -9.90 0.96
N PRO A 56 -11.50 -9.41 0.05
CA PRO A 56 -11.30 -9.50 -1.40
C PRO A 56 -10.21 -8.57 -1.91
N LEU A 57 -9.83 -8.72 -3.18
CA LEU A 57 -8.79 -7.93 -3.84
C LEU A 57 -8.96 -6.42 -3.61
N ARG A 58 -10.16 -5.87 -3.84
CA ARG A 58 -10.43 -4.43 -3.60
C ARG A 58 -9.95 -3.95 -2.23
N ARG A 59 -10.23 -4.74 -1.19
CA ARG A 59 -9.94 -4.38 0.19
C ARG A 59 -8.46 -4.54 0.50
N GLN A 60 -7.76 -5.47 -0.15
CA GLN A 60 -6.29 -5.55 -0.08
C GLN A 60 -5.64 -4.28 -0.65
N ILE A 61 -6.14 -3.76 -1.77
CA ILE A 61 -5.65 -2.50 -2.37
C ILE A 61 -5.95 -1.30 -1.46
N GLN A 62 -7.16 -1.20 -0.94
CA GLN A 62 -7.55 -0.16 0.03
C GLN A 62 -6.65 -0.20 1.27
N SER A 63 -6.39 -1.39 1.83
CA SER A 63 -5.50 -1.55 2.99
C SER A 63 -4.07 -1.09 2.72
N VAL A 64 -3.52 -1.35 1.52
CA VAL A 64 -2.18 -0.85 1.17
C VAL A 64 -2.15 0.68 1.16
N SER A 65 -3.17 1.31 0.56
CA SER A 65 -3.32 2.76 0.56
C SER A 65 -3.49 3.32 1.98
N ASP A 66 -4.32 2.69 2.82
CA ASP A 66 -4.57 3.12 4.20
C ASP A 66 -3.34 3.00 5.09
N THR A 67 -2.59 1.90 4.95
CA THR A 67 -1.33 1.69 5.64
C THR A 67 -0.31 2.73 5.22
N ALA A 68 -0.20 3.05 3.93
CA ALA A 68 0.75 4.04 3.44
C ALA A 68 0.42 5.47 3.89
N LYS A 69 -0.83 5.94 3.67
CA LYS A 69 -1.23 7.30 4.08
C LYS A 69 -1.20 7.46 5.60
N GLY A 70 -1.65 6.43 6.33
CA GLY A 70 -1.66 6.43 7.79
C GLY A 70 -0.27 6.37 8.38
N ALA A 71 0.69 5.71 7.72
CA ALA A 71 2.07 5.71 8.16
C ALA A 71 2.67 7.11 8.06
N VAL A 72 2.57 7.75 6.89
CA VAL A 72 3.14 9.08 6.66
C VAL A 72 2.53 10.12 7.58
N ALA A 73 1.20 10.15 7.71
CA ALA A 73 0.50 11.09 8.58
C ALA A 73 0.97 10.97 10.04
N ARG A 74 0.97 9.75 10.59
CA ARG A 74 1.39 9.51 11.97
C ARG A 74 2.87 9.81 12.20
N LEU A 75 3.72 9.45 11.25
CA LEU A 75 5.17 9.70 11.34
C LEU A 75 5.51 11.18 11.20
N THR A 76 4.66 12.00 10.61
CA THR A 76 4.89 13.45 10.44
C THR A 76 4.03 14.32 11.35
N GLY A 77 3.14 13.72 12.13
CA GLY A 77 2.17 14.45 12.96
C GLY A 77 1.14 15.24 12.15
N THR A 78 0.94 14.90 10.87
CA THR A 78 -0.04 15.53 9.98
C THR A 78 -1.38 14.80 10.03
N GLU A 79 -2.43 15.45 9.53
CA GLU A 79 -3.76 14.85 9.45
C GLU A 79 -3.79 13.70 8.42
N ILE A 80 -4.48 12.61 8.75
CA ILE A 80 -4.67 11.49 7.82
C ILE A 80 -5.72 11.90 6.78
N PRO A 81 -5.39 11.94 5.47
CA PRO A 81 -6.37 12.27 4.46
C PRO A 81 -7.48 11.22 4.41
N SER A 82 -8.73 11.70 4.41
CA SER A 82 -9.91 10.85 4.20
C SER A 82 -9.93 10.33 2.76
N MET A 83 -10.11 9.02 2.60
CA MET A 83 -10.37 8.37 1.32
C MET A 83 -11.42 7.31 1.58
N ALA A 84 -12.62 7.50 1.01
CA ALA A 84 -13.73 6.58 1.21
C ALA A 84 -13.51 5.29 0.40
N ASP A 85 -13.86 4.15 0.99
CA ASP A 85 -13.69 2.82 0.41
C ASP A 85 -14.82 2.47 -0.57
N THR A 86 -15.00 3.30 -1.60
CA THR A 86 -16.12 3.22 -2.56
C THR A 86 -15.74 2.65 -3.92
N GLU A 87 -14.50 2.20 -4.10
CA GLU A 87 -14.01 1.72 -5.39
C GLU A 87 -14.70 0.42 -5.83
N THR A 88 -15.14 0.39 -7.09
CA THR A 88 -15.85 -0.74 -7.72
C THR A 88 -15.23 -1.17 -9.06
N SER A 89 -14.24 -0.42 -9.56
CA SER A 89 -13.56 -0.67 -10.84
C SER A 89 -12.04 -0.69 -10.70
N PHE A 90 -11.34 -1.30 -11.66
CA PHE A 90 -9.87 -1.24 -11.74
C PHE A 90 -9.35 0.19 -11.86
N ALA A 91 -10.07 1.05 -12.59
CA ALA A 91 -9.73 2.46 -12.74
C ALA A 91 -9.72 3.19 -11.39
N GLU A 92 -10.77 3.02 -10.59
CA GLU A 92 -10.87 3.63 -9.25
C GLU A 92 -9.83 3.08 -8.28
N LEU A 93 -9.55 1.77 -8.31
CA LEU A 93 -8.50 1.17 -7.47
C LEU A 93 -7.11 1.71 -7.82
N LYS A 94 -6.80 1.87 -9.11
CA LYS A 94 -5.54 2.49 -9.56
C LYS A 94 -5.49 3.97 -9.17
N ASP A 95 -6.58 4.70 -9.33
CA ASP A 95 -6.69 6.11 -8.95
C ASP A 95 -6.47 6.31 -7.43
N ARG A 96 -6.98 5.42 -6.58
CA ARG A 96 -6.69 5.44 -5.13
C ARG A 96 -5.19 5.36 -4.85
N LEU A 97 -4.48 4.44 -5.51
CA LEU A 97 -3.02 4.29 -5.35
C LEU A 97 -2.29 5.56 -5.81
N VAL A 98 -2.68 6.14 -6.95
CA VAL A 98 -2.11 7.38 -7.47
C VAL A 98 -2.34 8.56 -6.51
N LYS A 99 -3.56 8.74 -6.00
CA LYS A 99 -3.89 9.77 -5.00
C LYS A 99 -3.10 9.58 -3.70
N THR A 100 -2.89 8.34 -3.28
CA THR A 100 -2.08 8.04 -2.10
C THR A 100 -0.62 8.39 -2.31
N ILE A 101 -0.04 8.05 -3.48
CA ILE A 101 1.32 8.45 -3.85
C ILE A 101 1.44 9.98 -3.87
N ALA A 102 0.52 10.68 -4.53
CA ALA A 102 0.53 12.13 -4.62
C ALA A 102 0.45 12.81 -3.24
N TYR A 103 -0.37 12.27 -2.33
CA TYR A 103 -0.38 12.72 -0.94
C TYR A 103 1.00 12.54 -0.28
N ILE A 104 1.58 11.33 -0.34
CA ILE A 104 2.88 11.06 0.28
C ILE A 104 3.98 11.98 -0.28
N GLU A 105 3.98 12.21 -1.59
CA GLU A 105 4.94 13.10 -2.27
C GLU A 105 4.72 14.59 -1.93
N SER A 106 3.54 14.97 -1.46
CA SER A 106 3.24 16.34 -1.04
C SER A 106 3.74 16.69 0.37
N VAL A 107 4.08 15.69 1.19
CA VAL A 107 4.52 15.89 2.58
C VAL A 107 5.99 16.30 2.60
N ASP A 108 6.30 17.41 3.28
CA ASP A 108 7.66 17.90 3.44
C ASP A 108 8.55 16.85 4.15
N PRO A 109 9.63 16.38 3.51
CA PRO A 109 10.57 15.43 4.12
C PRO A 109 11.12 15.88 5.47
N ALA A 110 11.24 17.18 5.73
CA ALA A 110 11.73 17.70 7.01
C ALA A 110 10.82 17.35 8.21
N LEU A 111 9.53 17.06 7.97
CA LEU A 111 8.61 16.63 9.04
C LEU A 111 8.93 15.24 9.59
N PHE A 112 9.77 14.47 8.89
CA PHE A 112 10.26 13.18 9.36
C PHE A 112 11.47 13.30 10.30
N ASP A 113 12.02 14.49 10.51
CA ASP A 113 13.12 14.68 11.45
C ASP A 113 12.66 14.32 12.87
N GLY A 114 13.43 13.43 13.52
CA GLY A 114 13.11 12.87 14.84
C GLY A 114 11.90 11.92 14.86
N ALA A 115 11.37 11.51 13.71
CA ALA A 115 10.21 10.62 13.65
C ALA A 115 10.49 9.25 14.30
N GLU A 116 11.74 8.81 14.39
CA GLU A 116 12.12 7.51 14.97
C GLU A 116 11.72 7.37 16.44
N SER A 117 11.73 8.47 17.19
CA SER A 117 11.44 8.51 18.63
C SER A 117 10.07 9.11 18.95
N ARG A 118 9.37 9.66 17.94
CA ARG A 118 8.03 10.25 18.09
C ARG A 118 7.02 9.21 18.57
N ASP A 119 6.20 9.60 19.54
CA ASP A 119 5.09 8.76 20.00
C ASP A 119 4.03 8.63 18.90
N VAL A 120 3.69 7.39 18.56
CA VAL A 120 2.67 7.04 17.57
C VAL A 120 1.63 6.15 18.23
N VAL A 121 0.36 6.55 18.13
CA VAL A 121 -0.76 5.73 18.62
C VAL A 121 -1.56 5.20 17.43
N LEU A 122 -1.54 3.88 17.26
CA LEU A 122 -2.43 3.21 16.33
C LEU A 122 -3.77 2.93 17.00
N LYS A 123 -4.82 3.62 16.53
CA LYS A 123 -6.20 3.40 17.00
C LYS A 123 -6.87 2.31 16.18
N LEU A 124 -7.28 1.24 16.85
CA LEU A 124 -8.14 0.18 16.32
C LEU A 124 -9.51 0.27 17.00
N PRO A 125 -10.58 -0.31 16.43
CA PRO A 125 -11.94 -0.16 16.96
C PRO A 125 -12.08 -0.47 18.47
N ASN A 126 -11.30 -1.43 18.98
CA ASN A 126 -11.42 -1.91 20.36
C ASN A 126 -10.17 -1.66 21.23
N ARG A 127 -9.11 -1.05 20.68
CA ARG A 127 -7.86 -0.80 21.43
C ARG A 127 -6.99 0.26 20.76
N GLU A 128 -6.20 0.92 21.57
CA GLU A 128 -5.07 1.73 21.11
C GLU A 128 -3.76 0.96 21.34
N ILE A 129 -2.84 1.04 20.38
CA ILE A 129 -1.54 0.40 20.47
C ILE A 129 -0.47 1.50 20.39
N PRO A 130 0.28 1.75 21.48
CA PRO A 130 1.35 2.74 21.50
C PRO A 130 2.62 2.19 20.83
N PHE A 131 3.34 3.08 20.16
CA PHE A 131 4.62 2.82 19.50
C PHE A 131 5.51 4.07 19.57
N THR A 132 6.82 3.88 19.43
CA THR A 132 7.68 4.91 18.82
C THR A 132 7.58 4.83 17.30
N GLY A 133 7.89 5.90 16.56
CA GLY A 133 7.85 5.85 15.09
C GLY A 133 8.74 4.75 14.49
N TYR A 134 9.90 4.46 15.08
CA TYR A 134 10.71 3.30 14.68
C TYR A 134 9.95 1.98 14.85
N SER A 135 9.46 1.69 16.06
CA SER A 135 8.75 0.44 16.36
C SER A 135 7.45 0.29 15.56
N TYR A 136 6.79 1.41 15.25
CA TYR A 136 5.62 1.45 14.39
C TYR A 136 5.96 1.03 12.95
N VAL A 137 7.05 1.57 12.39
CA VAL A 137 7.47 1.24 11.02
C VAL A 137 7.85 -0.24 10.90
N VAL A 138 8.79 -0.70 11.74
CA VAL A 138 9.35 -2.05 11.61
C VAL A 138 8.41 -3.14 12.13
N GLY A 139 7.61 -2.83 13.14
CA GLY A 139 6.71 -3.78 13.79
C GLY A 139 5.30 -3.85 13.19
N PHE A 140 4.82 -2.76 12.56
CA PHE A 140 3.46 -2.69 12.03
C PHE A 140 3.42 -2.33 10.54
N VAL A 141 3.95 -1.17 10.14
CA VAL A 141 3.75 -0.63 8.77
C VAL A 141 4.33 -1.56 7.72
N ILE A 142 5.61 -1.91 7.81
CA ILE A 142 6.29 -2.71 6.79
C ILE A 142 5.72 -4.14 6.71
N PRO A 143 5.53 -4.88 7.82
CA PRO A 143 4.88 -6.18 7.79
C PRO A 143 3.46 -6.13 7.20
N ASN A 144 2.65 -5.14 7.61
CA ASN A 144 1.26 -5.03 7.18
C ASN A 144 1.16 -4.65 5.69
N LEU A 145 1.99 -3.71 5.23
CA LEU A 145 2.08 -3.34 3.82
C LEU A 145 2.34 -4.56 2.93
N PHE A 146 3.41 -5.31 3.23
CA PHE A 146 3.79 -6.44 2.39
C PHE A 146 2.85 -7.63 2.51
N PHE A 147 2.17 -7.80 3.64
CA PHE A 147 1.07 -8.76 3.75
C PHE A 147 -0.02 -8.47 2.72
N HIS A 148 -0.50 -7.23 2.65
CA HIS A 148 -1.58 -6.86 1.73
C HIS A 148 -1.12 -6.84 0.25
N VAL A 149 0.08 -6.35 -0.04
CA VAL A 149 0.65 -6.39 -1.42
C VAL A 149 0.79 -7.83 -1.91
N THR A 150 1.37 -8.71 -1.08
CA THR A 150 1.56 -10.12 -1.43
C THR A 150 0.23 -10.85 -1.55
N THR A 151 -0.74 -10.53 -0.69
CA THR A 151 -2.08 -11.12 -0.76
C THR A 151 -2.80 -10.69 -2.04
N ALA A 152 -2.75 -9.42 -2.43
CA ALA A 152 -3.29 -8.94 -3.71
C ALA A 152 -2.64 -9.65 -4.91
N TYR A 153 -1.31 -9.76 -4.90
CA TYR A 153 -0.57 -10.54 -5.90
C TYR A 153 -1.04 -12.00 -5.94
N ALA A 154 -1.16 -12.64 -4.79
CA ALA A 154 -1.52 -14.05 -4.66
C ALA A 154 -2.97 -14.32 -5.11
N ILE A 155 -3.93 -13.45 -4.77
CA ILE A 155 -5.31 -13.54 -5.28
C ILE A 155 -5.29 -13.58 -6.80
N LEU A 156 -4.65 -12.59 -7.43
CA LEU A 156 -4.63 -12.47 -8.90
C LEU A 156 -3.88 -13.62 -9.56
N ARG A 157 -2.74 -14.03 -8.99
CA ARG A 157 -1.95 -15.15 -9.51
C ARG A 157 -2.73 -16.48 -9.40
N HIS A 158 -3.43 -16.69 -8.29
CA HIS A 158 -4.32 -17.84 -8.11
C HIS A 158 -5.50 -17.81 -9.09
N TYR A 159 -6.02 -16.61 -9.40
CA TYR A 159 -7.11 -16.42 -10.35
C TYR A 159 -6.70 -16.59 -11.83
N GLY A 160 -5.42 -16.86 -12.10
CA GLY A 160 -4.91 -17.12 -13.45
C GLY A 160 -4.27 -15.93 -14.15
N VAL A 161 -4.12 -14.78 -13.49
CA VAL A 161 -3.37 -13.64 -14.04
C VAL A 161 -1.89 -14.03 -14.16
N GLU A 162 -1.29 -13.73 -15.31
CA GLU A 162 0.10 -14.07 -15.60
C GLU A 162 1.08 -13.12 -14.88
N LEU A 163 1.19 -13.26 -13.56
CA LEU A 163 2.11 -12.48 -12.72
C LEU A 163 3.39 -13.25 -12.38
N GLY A 164 4.52 -12.55 -12.36
CA GLY A 164 5.81 -13.06 -11.92
C GLY A 164 6.46 -12.19 -10.84
N LYS A 165 7.58 -12.67 -10.29
CA LYS A 165 8.35 -11.94 -9.26
C LYS A 165 8.81 -10.55 -9.74
N THR A 166 9.10 -10.40 -11.03
CA THR A 166 9.49 -9.11 -11.62
C THR A 166 8.34 -8.09 -11.60
N ASP A 167 7.09 -8.53 -11.72
CA ASP A 167 5.93 -7.64 -11.55
C ASP A 167 5.82 -7.15 -10.10
N TYR A 168 6.09 -8.03 -9.13
CA TYR A 168 6.07 -7.71 -7.70
C TYR A 168 7.19 -6.74 -7.28
N LEU A 169 8.37 -6.80 -7.91
CA LEU A 169 9.54 -5.98 -7.56
C LEU A 169 9.73 -4.73 -8.44
N ARG A 170 8.89 -4.53 -9.45
CA ARG A 170 9.12 -3.60 -10.58
C ARG A 170 9.61 -2.20 -10.20
N GLY A 171 9.00 -1.56 -9.22
CA GLY A 171 9.27 -0.18 -8.82
C GLY A 171 10.57 0.02 -8.05
N GLY A 172 11.23 -1.08 -7.65
CA GLY A 172 12.58 -1.06 -7.11
C GLY A 172 13.66 -1.52 -8.09
N LEU A 173 13.29 -1.86 -9.33
CA LEU A 173 14.18 -2.26 -10.42
C LEU A 173 14.23 -1.16 -11.50
#